data_AF-A0A7I5EB58-F1
#
_entry.id   AF-A0A7I5EB58-F1
#
_cell.length_a   1.000
_cell.length_b   1.000
_cell.length_c   1.000
_cell.angle_alpha   90.00
_cell.angle_beta   90.00
_cell.angle_gamma   90.00
#
_symmetry.space_group_name_H-M   'P 1'
#
loop_
_entity.id
_entity.type
_entity.pdbx_description
1 polymer ?
#
loop_
_entity_poly.entity_id
_entity_poly.type
_entity_poly.pdbx_seq_one_letter_code
_entity_poly.pdbx_strand_id
1 'polypeptide(L)'
;MDYFYDPYEPVESPDSAESVTTEGTEHRSGESSRGAAIHPFPEREIHLILERYVNNYEIFHHVSVGGSRIGLPAKRRSISRLTEDINAKGVAKRTEKQIEQKIRDEIKILERYGTALASKMGKTGGGRMVTLPRLTAGQKRAFEAIEERPRVSGVQSGLEVGQNPTMESTCTEEMAAQPLTSAQPQQRRAHSKEEMLTIKVDNSALKKELLQKKLLLADLLNQYA
;
A
#
# COMPACT_ATOMS: atom_id res chain seq x y z
N MET A 1 -85.03 -14.35 -7.40
CA MET A 1 -84.31 -13.39 -6.53
C MET A 1 -83.00 -13.14 -7.24
N ASP A 2 -83.09 -12.27 -8.23
CA ASP A 2 -82.03 -11.92 -9.17
C ASP A 2 -81.05 -10.93 -8.54
N TYR A 3 -79.80 -11.05 -8.96
CA TYR A 3 -78.67 -10.19 -8.62
C TYR A 3 -78.94 -8.71 -8.90
N PHE A 4 -78.44 -7.81 -8.06
CA PHE A 4 -77.85 -6.57 -8.56
C PHE A 4 -76.73 -6.07 -7.64
N TYR A 5 -75.55 -6.02 -8.23
CA TYR A 5 -74.30 -5.45 -7.74
C TYR A 5 -74.47 -3.93 -7.65
N ASP A 6 -74.13 -3.31 -6.52
CA ASP A 6 -73.91 -1.86 -6.48
C ASP A 6 -72.59 -1.51 -5.77
N PRO A 7 -71.51 -1.28 -6.54
CA PRO A 7 -70.20 -0.88 -6.07
C PRO A 7 -70.05 0.65 -6.17
N TYR A 8 -70.69 1.40 -5.28
CA TYR A 8 -70.31 2.81 -5.06
C TYR A 8 -69.51 2.93 -3.78
N GLU A 9 -68.19 2.89 -3.92
CA GLU A 9 -67.34 3.66 -3.02
C GLU A 9 -66.89 4.96 -3.70
N PRO A 10 -66.74 6.05 -2.93
CA PRO A 10 -66.81 7.41 -3.44
C PRO A 10 -65.53 7.83 -4.18
N VAL A 11 -65.75 8.54 -5.28
CA VAL A 11 -64.75 9.24 -6.07
C VAL A 11 -64.16 10.37 -5.24
N GLU A 12 -62.89 10.25 -4.81
CA GLU A 12 -62.13 11.39 -4.32
C GLU A 12 -61.65 12.23 -5.51
N SER A 13 -62.11 13.48 -5.54
CA SER A 13 -61.83 14.48 -6.57
C SER A 13 -60.33 14.77 -6.72
N PRO A 14 -59.83 14.86 -7.96
CA PRO A 14 -58.53 15.44 -8.26
C PRO A 14 -58.69 16.96 -8.47
N ASP A 15 -58.29 17.76 -7.50
CA ASP A 15 -58.09 19.19 -7.72
C ASP A 15 -57.04 19.75 -6.77
N SER A 16 -55.79 19.74 -7.23
CA SER A 16 -54.76 20.68 -6.79
C SER A 16 -53.74 20.80 -7.91
N ALA A 17 -54.01 21.78 -8.75
CA ALA A 17 -53.17 22.28 -9.79
C ALA A 17 -51.87 22.90 -9.26
N GLU A 18 -50.85 22.83 -10.12
CA GLU A 18 -49.77 23.82 -10.29
C GLU A 18 -48.64 23.94 -9.25
N SER A 19 -47.47 23.38 -9.62
CA SER A 19 -46.25 24.14 -9.96
C SER A 19 -45.18 23.15 -10.41
N VAL A 20 -44.91 23.00 -11.71
CA VAL A 20 -43.80 23.68 -12.41
C VAL A 20 -42.58 23.90 -11.52
N THR A 21 -41.57 23.04 -11.68
CA THR A 21 -40.16 23.41 -11.91
C THR A 21 -39.45 22.18 -12.47
N THR A 22 -39.32 22.13 -13.79
CA THR A 22 -38.27 21.36 -14.47
C THR A 22 -36.96 22.12 -14.27
N GLU A 23 -36.17 21.73 -13.27
CA GLU A 23 -34.77 22.10 -13.24
C GLU A 23 -33.94 20.82 -13.17
N GLY A 24 -33.29 20.54 -14.30
CA GLY A 24 -32.31 19.48 -14.43
C GLY A 24 -31.23 19.67 -13.36
N THR A 25 -31.15 18.72 -12.43
CA THR A 25 -29.95 18.57 -11.59
C THR A 25 -28.88 17.91 -12.46
N GLU A 26 -28.28 18.72 -13.32
CA GLU A 26 -26.96 18.45 -13.86
C GLU A 26 -25.99 18.35 -12.68
N HIS A 27 -25.69 17.13 -12.23
CA HIS A 27 -24.48 16.87 -11.45
C HIS A 27 -23.25 17.02 -12.35
N ARG A 28 -22.99 18.26 -12.77
CA ARG A 28 -21.71 18.67 -13.34
C ARG A 28 -20.95 19.44 -12.27
N SER A 29 -20.42 18.71 -11.28
CA SER A 29 -19.33 19.19 -10.42
C SER A 29 -18.03 19.21 -11.24
N GLY A 30 -18.05 19.97 -12.33
CA GLY A 30 -16.87 20.41 -13.04
C GLY A 30 -16.46 21.77 -12.50
N GLU A 31 -16.17 21.86 -11.20
CA GLU A 31 -15.41 23.00 -10.68
C GLU A 31 -14.00 22.92 -11.25
N SER A 32 -13.86 23.56 -12.40
CA SER A 32 -12.59 23.96 -12.99
C SER A 32 -11.93 24.92 -11.99
N SER A 33 -11.15 24.34 -11.07
CA SER A 33 -10.34 25.10 -10.12
C SER A 33 -9.27 25.86 -10.91
N ARG A 34 -9.57 27.13 -11.20
CA ARG A 34 -8.61 28.18 -11.54
C ARG A 34 -7.40 28.03 -10.61
N GLY A 35 -6.24 27.76 -11.21
CA GLY A 35 -4.90 27.66 -10.58
C GLY A 35 -4.90 27.62 -9.05
N ALA A 36 -5.23 26.48 -8.46
CA ALA A 36 -5.16 26.31 -7.01
C ALA A 36 -3.72 26.59 -6.57
N ALA A 37 -3.54 27.59 -5.70
CA ALA A 37 -2.24 27.87 -5.10
C ALA A 37 -1.67 26.55 -4.56
N ILE A 38 -0.48 26.16 -5.05
CA ILE A 38 0.19 24.95 -4.59
C ILE A 38 0.67 25.24 -3.17
N HIS A 39 -0.17 24.95 -2.19
CA HIS A 39 0.19 25.10 -0.80
C HIS A 39 1.21 24.01 -0.44
N PRO A 40 2.45 24.35 -0.05
CA PRO A 40 3.43 23.36 0.37
C PRO A 40 2.92 22.62 1.61
N PHE A 41 3.35 21.38 1.79
CA PHE A 41 3.04 20.63 3.01
C PHE A 41 3.93 21.12 4.15
N PRO A 42 3.38 21.67 5.24
CA PRO A 42 4.16 22.02 6.43
C PRO A 42 4.73 20.76 7.07
N GLU A 43 5.87 20.91 7.77
CA GLU A 43 6.60 19.78 8.35
C GLU A 43 5.74 18.94 9.30
N ARG A 44 4.83 19.56 10.06
CA ARG A 44 3.89 18.84 10.95
C ARG A 44 2.96 17.89 10.18
N GLU A 45 2.50 18.28 8.99
CA GLU A 45 1.66 17.43 8.14
C GLU A 45 2.49 16.27 7.59
N ILE A 46 3.72 16.55 7.14
CA ILE A 46 4.66 15.52 6.66
C ILE A 46 4.94 14.50 7.75
N HIS A 47 5.17 14.95 8.99
CA HIS A 47 5.44 14.05 10.11
C HIS A 47 4.26 13.10 10.37
N LEU A 48 3.03 13.62 10.38
CA LEU A 48 1.82 12.81 10.57
C LEU A 48 1.61 11.81 9.43
N ILE A 49 1.83 12.24 8.18
CA ILE A 49 1.76 11.37 7.00
C ILE A 49 2.71 10.18 7.17
N LEU A 50 3.96 10.45 7.53
CA LEU A 50 4.98 9.42 7.70
C LEU A 50 4.68 8.48 8.87
N GLU A 51 4.27 9.03 10.02
CA GLU A 51 3.88 8.24 11.19
C GLU A 51 2.73 7.27 10.85
N ARG A 52 1.68 7.78 10.21
CA ARG A 52 0.51 6.97 9.82
C ARG A 52 0.87 5.94 8.75
N TYR A 53 1.79 6.26 7.84
CA TYR A 53 2.31 5.31 6.87
C TYR A 53 3.09 4.19 7.54
N VAL A 54 4.01 4.49 8.47
CA VAL A 54 4.77 3.48 9.22
C VAL A 54 3.83 2.58 10.03
N ASN A 55 2.85 3.17 10.72
CA ASN A 55 1.89 2.40 11.51
C ASN A 55 1.04 1.44 10.67
N ASN A 56 0.72 1.82 9.43
CA ASN A 56 -0.08 1.03 8.51
C ASN A 56 0.75 0.44 7.35
N TYR A 57 2.05 0.24 7.57
CA TYR A 57 2.99 -0.15 6.52
C TYR A 57 2.52 -1.37 5.73
N GLU A 58 2.00 -2.36 6.43
CA GLU A 58 1.44 -3.58 5.85
C GLU A 58 0.28 -3.30 4.88
N ILE A 59 -0.60 -2.35 5.20
CA ILE A 59 -1.74 -1.98 4.36
C ILE A 59 -1.27 -1.36 3.05
N PHE A 60 -0.15 -0.61 3.07
CA PHE A 60 0.41 0.01 1.88
C PHE A 60 1.22 -0.95 1.00
N HIS A 61 1.78 -2.02 1.57
CA HIS A 61 2.68 -2.96 0.86
C HIS A 61 2.10 -4.35 0.59
N HIS A 62 1.12 -4.83 1.37
CA HIS A 62 0.47 -6.14 1.20
C HIS A 62 -0.84 -6.07 0.40
N VAL A 63 -1.01 -5.03 -0.44
CA VAL A 63 -2.24 -4.81 -1.21
C VAL A 63 -2.61 -5.99 -2.12
N SER A 64 -1.65 -6.87 -2.43
CA SER A 64 -1.80 -7.97 -3.39
C SER A 64 -1.21 -9.31 -2.90
N VAL A 65 -1.29 -9.64 -1.61
CA VAL A 65 -0.90 -10.99 -1.16
C VAL A 65 -1.97 -11.99 -1.63
N GLY A 66 -1.67 -12.79 -2.66
CA GLY A 66 -2.51 -13.90 -3.12
C GLY A 66 -3.49 -13.60 -4.26
N GLY A 67 -3.23 -12.61 -5.12
CA GLY A 67 -4.04 -12.34 -6.33
C GLY A 67 -5.41 -11.72 -6.08
N SER A 68 -5.85 -11.63 -4.81
CA SER A 68 -7.11 -11.01 -4.41
C SER A 68 -6.89 -9.56 -3.97
N ARG A 69 -7.70 -8.64 -4.50
CA ARG A 69 -7.62 -7.17 -4.28
C ARG A 69 -8.11 -6.70 -2.90
N ILE A 70 -8.01 -7.55 -1.88
CA ILE A 70 -8.57 -7.32 -0.54
C ILE A 70 -7.92 -6.11 0.15
N GLY A 71 -6.67 -5.78 -0.18
CA GLY A 71 -5.98 -4.63 0.41
C GLY A 71 -6.38 -3.25 -0.12
N LEU A 72 -7.01 -3.16 -1.31
CA LEU A 72 -7.37 -1.86 -1.90
C LEU A 72 -8.40 -1.08 -1.05
N PRO A 73 -9.49 -1.70 -0.58
CA PRO A 73 -10.44 -1.03 0.33
C PRO A 73 -9.80 -0.57 1.64
N ALA A 74 -8.90 -1.37 2.22
CA ALA A 74 -8.22 -1.03 3.47
C ALA A 74 -7.29 0.19 3.28
N LYS A 75 -6.50 0.21 2.21
CA LYS A 75 -5.66 1.35 1.84
C LYS A 75 -6.49 2.61 1.63
N ARG A 76 -7.61 2.51 0.89
CA ARG A 76 -8.50 3.67 0.66
C ARG A 76 -9.06 4.23 1.96
N ARG A 77 -9.54 3.37 2.88
CA ARG A 77 -10.01 3.82 4.21
C ARG A 77 -8.90 4.48 5.02
N SER A 78 -7.68 3.93 4.96
CA SER A 78 -6.53 4.52 5.65
C SER A 78 -6.18 5.90 5.09
N ILE A 79 -6.22 6.10 3.77
CA ILE A 79 -5.97 7.41 3.13
C ILE A 79 -7.07 8.41 3.48
N SER A 80 -8.33 7.96 3.47
CA SER A 80 -9.49 8.80 3.81
C SER A 80 -9.39 9.33 5.24
N ARG A 81 -9.17 8.44 6.22
CA ARG A 81 -8.93 8.83 7.63
C ARG A 81 -7.72 9.74 7.81
N LEU A 82 -6.62 9.47 7.11
CA LEU A 82 -5.43 10.33 7.16
C LEU A 82 -5.74 11.72 6.60
N THR A 83 -6.57 11.80 5.56
CA THR A 83 -6.98 13.07 4.96
C THR A 83 -7.84 13.87 5.93
N GLU A 84 -8.76 13.22 6.65
CA GLU A 84 -9.53 13.84 7.74
C GLU A 84 -8.62 14.36 8.86
N ASP A 85 -7.70 13.52 9.35
CA ASP A 85 -6.72 13.88 10.39
C ASP A 85 -5.86 15.10 9.98
N ILE A 86 -5.40 15.12 8.71
CA ILE A 86 -4.60 16.23 8.17
C ILE A 86 -5.46 17.47 8.01
N ASN A 87 -6.68 17.36 7.50
CA ASN A 87 -7.56 18.51 7.32
C ASN A 87 -8.01 19.11 8.66
N ALA A 88 -8.08 18.30 9.72
CA ALA A 88 -8.37 18.77 11.08
C ALA A 88 -7.20 19.54 11.73
N LYS A 89 -5.95 19.26 11.33
CA LYS A 89 -4.72 19.88 11.87
C LYS A 89 -4.05 20.88 10.92
N GLY A 90 -4.43 20.83 9.66
CA GLY A 90 -3.79 21.48 8.54
C GLY A 90 -4.26 22.91 8.36
N VAL A 91 -3.45 23.69 7.65
CA VAL A 91 -3.84 25.06 7.26
C VAL A 91 -4.67 25.05 5.97
N ALA A 92 -4.43 24.07 5.10
CA ALA A 92 -5.10 23.96 3.81
C ALA A 92 -5.83 22.63 3.69
N LYS A 93 -7.03 22.66 3.08
CA LYS A 93 -7.77 21.44 2.75
C LYS A 93 -6.98 20.64 1.70
N ARG A 94 -6.73 19.36 2.00
CA ARG A 94 -6.06 18.40 1.15
C ARG A 94 -7.06 17.37 0.65
N THR A 95 -6.85 16.91 -0.58
CA THR A 95 -7.59 15.79 -1.15
C THR A 95 -6.86 14.47 -0.90
N GLU A 96 -7.60 13.36 -0.89
CA GLU A 96 -7.02 12.01 -0.77
C GLU A 96 -5.91 11.76 -1.80
N LYS A 97 -6.08 12.26 -3.03
CA LYS A 97 -5.09 12.15 -4.11
C LYS A 97 -3.78 12.89 -3.79
N GLN A 98 -3.88 14.08 -3.19
CA GLN A 98 -2.70 14.84 -2.78
C GLN A 98 -1.96 14.14 -1.63
N ILE A 99 -2.69 13.58 -0.67
CA ILE A 99 -2.10 12.81 0.43
C ILE A 99 -1.42 11.55 -0.11
N GLU A 100 -2.06 10.80 -1.00
CA GLU A 100 -1.46 9.60 -1.59
C GLU A 100 -0.21 9.92 -2.42
N GLN A 101 -0.24 11.00 -3.21
CA GLN A 101 0.93 11.47 -3.95
C GLN A 101 2.06 11.86 -2.99
N LYS A 102 1.74 12.59 -1.92
CA LYS A 102 2.73 12.99 -0.93
C LYS A 102 3.37 11.80 -0.24
N ILE A 103 2.59 10.77 0.12
CA ILE A 103 3.13 9.50 0.66
C ILE A 103 4.16 8.92 -0.30
N ARG A 104 3.83 8.80 -1.60
CA ARG A 104 4.76 8.25 -2.60
C ARG A 104 6.06 9.07 -2.70
N ASP A 105 5.94 10.40 -2.70
CA ASP A 105 7.10 11.28 -2.82
C ASP A 105 8.02 11.20 -1.60
N GLU A 106 7.45 11.13 -0.40
CA GLU A 106 8.21 10.94 0.83
C GLU A 106 8.92 9.58 0.86
N ILE A 107 8.24 8.48 0.48
CA ILE A 107 8.87 7.15 0.38
C ILE A 107 10.06 7.18 -0.59
N LYS A 108 9.90 7.81 -1.76
CA LYS A 108 11.00 7.98 -2.72
C LYS A 108 12.18 8.75 -2.13
N ILE A 109 11.94 9.73 -1.26
CA ILE A 109 13.00 10.45 -0.56
C ILE A 109 13.74 9.49 0.40
N LEU A 110 13.01 8.68 1.15
CA LEU A 110 13.60 7.70 2.08
C LEU A 110 14.41 6.62 1.34
N GLU A 111 13.89 6.09 0.22
CA GLU A 111 14.59 5.10 -0.61
C GLU A 111 15.89 5.66 -1.21
N ARG A 112 15.86 6.90 -1.69
CA ARG A 112 17.07 7.59 -2.16
C ARG A 112 18.08 7.78 -1.04
N TYR A 113 17.62 8.08 0.17
CA TYR A 113 18.49 8.21 1.33
C TYR A 113 19.17 6.87 1.67
N GLY A 114 18.40 5.78 1.76
CA GLY A 114 18.96 4.44 2.01
C GLY A 114 19.96 4.00 0.92
N THR A 115 19.65 4.26 -0.35
CA THR A 115 20.55 3.96 -1.47
C THR A 115 21.86 4.76 -1.37
N ALA A 116 21.77 6.04 -1.00
CA ALA A 116 22.92 6.90 -0.79
C ALA A 116 23.77 6.47 0.42
N LEU A 117 23.12 5.98 1.49
CA LEU A 117 23.76 5.45 2.69
C LEU A 117 24.54 4.16 2.38
N ALA A 118 23.90 3.18 1.73
CA ALA A 118 24.54 1.96 1.28
C ALA A 118 25.73 2.23 0.34
N SER A 119 25.56 3.18 -0.59
CA SER A 119 26.63 3.61 -1.50
C SER A 119 27.82 4.27 -0.80
N LYS A 120 27.60 4.93 0.35
CA LYS A 120 28.70 5.48 1.16
C LYS A 120 29.45 4.39 1.91
N MET A 121 28.73 3.42 2.48
CA MET A 121 29.33 2.33 3.24
C MET A 121 30.13 1.36 2.35
N GLY A 122 29.70 1.15 1.10
CA GLY A 122 30.39 0.26 0.15
C GLY A 122 31.57 0.87 -0.61
N LYS A 123 31.86 2.17 -0.47
CA LYS A 123 32.94 2.85 -1.22
C LYS A 123 34.14 3.13 -0.33
N THR A 124 35.04 2.15 -0.22
CA THR A 124 36.37 2.31 0.40
C THR A 124 37.45 2.77 -0.57
N GLY A 125 37.10 3.11 -1.83
CA GLY A 125 38.06 3.49 -2.86
C GLY A 125 37.65 4.74 -3.66
N GLY A 126 38.31 5.87 -3.38
CA GLY A 126 38.59 7.02 -4.27
C GLY A 126 37.49 7.68 -5.12
N GLY A 127 36.24 7.21 -5.09
CA GLY A 127 35.16 7.71 -5.94
C GLY A 127 34.51 8.99 -5.42
N ARG A 128 33.82 9.73 -6.30
CA ARG A 128 33.05 10.94 -5.92
C ARG A 128 32.17 10.67 -4.71
N MET A 129 32.31 11.51 -3.69
CA MET A 129 31.49 11.44 -2.48
C MET A 129 30.01 11.57 -2.86
N VAL A 130 29.20 10.59 -2.47
CA VAL A 130 27.75 10.67 -2.62
C VAL A 130 27.24 11.68 -1.59
N THR A 131 26.53 12.73 -2.02
CA THR A 131 25.88 13.66 -1.09
C THR A 131 24.62 13.00 -0.53
N LEU A 132 24.55 12.85 0.80
CA LEU A 132 23.35 12.34 1.45
C LEU A 132 22.24 13.40 1.36
N PRO A 133 21.03 13.05 0.92
CA PRO A 133 19.87 13.92 1.05
C PRO A 133 19.68 14.35 2.51
N ARG A 134 19.41 15.63 2.75
CA ARG A 134 19.07 16.11 4.09
C ARG A 134 17.65 15.70 4.42
N LEU A 135 17.51 14.80 5.38
CA LEU A 135 16.22 14.39 5.92
C LEU A 135 15.82 15.24 7.13
N THR A 136 14.54 15.57 7.22
CA THR A 136 13.92 16.15 8.43
C THR A 136 13.90 15.12 9.56
N ALA A 137 13.66 15.57 10.80
CA ALA A 137 13.59 14.67 11.96
C ALA A 137 12.49 13.61 11.79
N GLY A 138 11.33 13.99 11.25
CA GLY A 138 10.23 13.06 10.95
C GLY A 138 10.61 12.01 9.90
N GLN A 139 11.33 12.41 8.85
CA GLN A 139 11.81 11.50 7.81
C GLN A 139 12.85 10.50 8.33
N LYS A 140 13.78 10.94 9.19
CA LYS A 140 14.77 10.04 9.80
C LYS A 140 14.12 8.96 10.66
N ARG A 141 13.20 9.35 11.56
CA ARG A 141 12.44 8.40 12.38
C ARG A 141 11.67 7.38 11.54
N ALA A 142 11.05 7.85 10.45
CA ALA A 142 10.32 6.96 9.56
C ALA A 142 11.26 5.99 8.81
N PHE A 143 12.43 6.45 8.39
CA PHE A 143 13.46 5.62 7.76
C PHE A 143 13.91 4.49 8.70
N GLU A 144 14.31 4.84 9.92
CA GLU A 144 14.74 3.88 10.95
C GLU A 144 13.65 2.83 11.23
N ALA A 145 12.41 3.27 11.42
CA ALA A 145 11.28 2.37 11.68
C ALA A 145 10.93 1.44 10.50
N ILE A 146 11.26 1.81 9.27
CA ILE A 146 11.06 0.96 8.09
C ILE A 146 12.21 -0.05 7.96
N GLU A 147 13.45 0.34 8.24
CA GLU A 147 14.60 -0.56 8.21
C GLU A 147 14.50 -1.66 9.28
N GLU A 148 13.99 -1.34 10.47
CA GLU A 148 13.74 -2.31 11.54
C GLU A 148 12.64 -3.34 11.22
N ARG A 149 11.83 -3.09 10.18
CA ARG A 149 10.81 -4.02 9.71
C ARG A 149 11.34 -4.73 8.46
N PRO A 150 12.13 -5.81 8.60
CA PRO A 150 12.66 -6.53 7.46
C PRO A 150 11.48 -6.95 6.58
N ARG A 151 11.47 -6.45 5.34
CA ARG A 151 10.55 -6.93 4.33
C ARG A 151 10.85 -8.41 4.19
N VAL A 152 9.91 -9.27 4.57
CA VAL A 152 9.89 -10.66 4.08
C VAL A 152 9.48 -10.57 2.61
N SER A 153 10.36 -9.98 1.79
CA SER A 153 10.31 -10.14 0.35
C SER A 153 10.64 -11.60 0.13
N GLY A 154 9.63 -12.40 -0.18
CA GLY A 154 9.84 -13.76 -0.65
C GLY A 154 10.96 -13.73 -1.69
N VAL A 155 11.94 -14.62 -1.50
CA VAL A 155 13.09 -14.80 -2.37
C VAL A 155 12.62 -14.66 -3.82
N GLN A 156 13.11 -13.64 -4.52
CA GLN A 156 12.99 -13.54 -5.97
C GLN A 156 13.81 -14.70 -6.54
N SER A 157 13.18 -15.88 -6.58
CA SER A 157 13.72 -17.07 -7.21
C SER A 157 13.66 -16.82 -8.71
N GLY A 158 14.83 -16.64 -9.34
CA GLY A 158 14.93 -16.42 -10.78
C GLY A 158 16.20 -15.72 -11.24
N LEU A 159 17.36 -16.06 -10.66
CA LEU A 159 18.63 -15.89 -11.37
C LEU A 159 18.85 -17.16 -12.21
N GLU A 160 18.28 -17.18 -13.40
CA GLU A 160 18.71 -18.10 -14.45
C GLU A 160 20.13 -17.64 -14.86
N VAL A 161 21.14 -18.33 -14.37
CA VAL A 161 22.55 -18.15 -14.76
C VAL A 161 22.72 -18.71 -16.18
N GLY A 162 23.05 -17.84 -17.13
CA GLY A 162 23.32 -18.21 -18.52
C GLY A 162 24.12 -17.14 -19.27
N GLN A 163 25.35 -16.88 -18.81
CA GLN A 163 26.46 -16.35 -19.62
C GLN A 163 26.90 -17.44 -20.62
N ASN A 164 27.28 -17.26 -21.89
CA ASN A 164 27.87 -16.17 -22.68
C ASN A 164 27.77 -16.56 -24.21
N PRO A 165 28.51 -15.97 -25.18
CA PRO A 165 28.04 -15.00 -26.18
C PRO A 165 28.15 -15.53 -27.64
N THR A 166 27.87 -14.68 -28.66
CA THR A 166 28.60 -14.53 -29.95
C THR A 166 27.69 -14.20 -31.14
N MET A 167 27.85 -12.96 -31.63
CA MET A 167 27.93 -12.46 -33.02
C MET A 167 27.04 -13.03 -34.15
N GLU A 168 26.36 -12.08 -34.80
CA GLU A 168 26.10 -11.90 -36.25
C GLU A 168 25.14 -12.80 -37.06
N SER A 169 24.28 -12.07 -37.80
CA SER A 169 23.96 -12.20 -39.22
C SER A 169 22.63 -12.81 -39.70
N THR A 170 21.95 -11.99 -40.50
CA THR A 170 21.13 -12.27 -41.71
C THR A 170 19.84 -13.11 -41.64
N CYS A 171 18.75 -12.40 -41.98
CA CYS A 171 17.66 -12.67 -42.93
C CYS A 171 17.22 -14.12 -43.30
N THR A 172 15.89 -14.17 -43.50
CA THR A 172 15.09 -14.95 -44.47
C THR A 172 14.52 -16.34 -44.11
N GLU A 173 13.26 -16.47 -44.55
CA GLU A 173 12.48 -17.66 -44.93
C GLU A 173 11.86 -18.59 -43.88
N GLU A 174 10.55 -18.33 -43.69
CA GLU A 174 9.40 -19.20 -43.93
C GLU A 174 9.61 -20.70 -44.27
N MET A 175 8.69 -21.48 -43.68
CA MET A 175 8.26 -22.85 -44.00
C MET A 175 9.20 -24.01 -43.66
N ALA A 176 8.85 -24.76 -42.62
CA ALA A 176 8.60 -26.21 -42.72
C ALA A 176 8.02 -26.78 -41.42
N ALA A 177 7.12 -27.73 -41.59
CA ALA A 177 6.35 -28.41 -40.56
C ALA A 177 7.09 -29.58 -39.87
N GLN A 178 6.42 -30.10 -38.84
CA GLN A 178 6.53 -31.43 -38.17
C GLN A 178 7.29 -31.48 -36.82
N PRO A 179 7.13 -32.56 -36.01
CA PRO A 179 5.93 -32.96 -35.28
C PRO A 179 6.21 -33.22 -33.77
N LEU A 180 5.15 -33.58 -33.03
CA LEU A 180 5.16 -34.03 -31.63
C LEU A 180 6.26 -35.07 -31.29
N THR A 181 6.92 -34.94 -30.14
CA THR A 181 6.98 -35.96 -29.04
C THR A 181 8.08 -35.69 -27.99
N SER A 182 7.80 -36.18 -26.78
CA SER A 182 8.72 -36.60 -25.71
C SER A 182 8.76 -35.78 -24.41
N ALA A 183 8.04 -36.34 -23.44
CA ALA A 183 8.49 -36.68 -22.08
C ALA A 183 9.12 -35.60 -21.17
N GLN A 184 8.30 -35.21 -20.19
CA GLN A 184 8.66 -34.84 -18.81
C GLN A 184 9.87 -35.62 -18.23
N PRO A 185 10.59 -35.00 -17.27
CA PRO A 185 10.31 -35.31 -15.87
C PRO A 185 10.00 -34.05 -15.05
N GLN A 186 8.81 -34.05 -14.41
CA GLN A 186 8.47 -33.14 -13.33
C GLN A 186 9.26 -33.52 -12.08
N GLN A 187 10.29 -32.75 -11.73
CA GLN A 187 10.84 -32.76 -10.38
C GLN A 187 9.89 -31.98 -9.44
N ARG A 188 8.91 -32.69 -8.89
CA ARG A 188 8.18 -32.23 -7.70
C ARG A 188 9.13 -32.29 -6.51
N ARG A 189 9.75 -31.16 -6.13
CA ARG A 189 10.36 -31.02 -4.81
C ARG A 189 9.25 -30.86 -3.77
N ALA A 190 8.98 -31.95 -3.06
CA ALA A 190 8.22 -31.90 -1.82
C ALA A 190 9.06 -31.14 -0.78
N HIS A 191 8.60 -29.95 -0.37
CA HIS A 191 9.13 -29.32 0.83
C HIS A 191 8.66 -30.13 2.04
N SER A 192 9.63 -30.71 2.76
CA SER A 192 9.40 -31.57 3.92
C SER A 192 8.67 -30.79 5.02
N LYS A 193 7.67 -31.41 5.64
CA LYS A 193 6.90 -30.86 6.77
C LYS A 193 7.78 -30.50 7.98
N GLU A 194 9.02 -30.98 8.02
CA GLU A 194 10.00 -30.70 9.09
C GLU A 194 10.50 -29.25 9.12
N GLU A 195 10.74 -28.60 7.97
CA GLU A 195 11.25 -27.20 7.96
C GLU A 195 10.20 -26.19 8.46
N MET A 196 8.92 -26.50 8.28
CA MET A 196 7.83 -25.66 8.79
C MET A 196 7.65 -25.80 10.31
N LEU A 197 8.09 -26.92 10.91
CA LEU A 197 7.98 -27.16 12.35
C LEU A 197 9.08 -26.43 13.12
N THR A 198 10.30 -26.38 12.60
CA THR A 198 11.43 -25.67 13.24
C THR A 198 11.19 -24.16 13.32
N ILE A 199 10.68 -23.52 12.25
CA ILE A 199 10.38 -22.08 12.24
C ILE A 199 9.26 -21.70 13.25
N LYS A 200 8.33 -22.63 13.52
CA LYS A 200 7.27 -22.43 14.53
C LYS A 200 7.79 -22.56 15.96
N VAL A 201 8.77 -23.43 16.20
CA VAL A 201 9.39 -23.61 17.51
C VAL A 201 10.15 -22.34 17.92
N ASP A 202 10.90 -21.72 17.00
CA ASP A 202 11.71 -20.53 17.29
C ASP A 202 10.85 -19.31 17.65
N ASN A 203 9.72 -19.11 16.97
CA ASN A 203 8.77 -18.05 17.32
C ASN A 203 8.15 -18.24 18.71
N SER A 204 7.95 -19.50 19.13
CA SER A 204 7.40 -19.80 20.45
C SER A 204 8.39 -19.53 21.59
N ALA A 205 9.68 -19.78 21.35
CA ALA A 205 10.76 -19.50 22.29
C ALA A 205 10.94 -17.99 22.50
N LEU A 206 10.99 -17.23 21.41
CA LEU A 206 11.09 -15.76 21.47
C LEU A 206 9.90 -15.13 22.21
N LYS A 207 8.68 -15.66 22.00
CA LYS A 207 7.48 -15.18 22.70
C LYS A 207 7.54 -15.44 24.20
N LYS A 208 8.10 -16.58 24.65
CA LYS A 208 8.30 -16.88 26.08
C LYS A 208 9.33 -15.95 26.70
N GLU A 209 10.46 -15.72 26.03
CA GLU A 209 11.52 -14.83 26.52
C GLU A 209 11.01 -13.39 26.68
N LEU A 210 10.25 -12.89 25.71
CA LEU A 210 9.64 -11.56 25.79
C LEU A 210 8.67 -11.44 26.96
N LEU A 211 7.88 -12.49 27.23
CA LEU A 211 6.94 -12.51 28.35
C LEU A 211 7.69 -12.48 29.70
N GLN A 212 8.77 -13.25 29.80
CA GLN A 212 9.60 -13.31 31.01
C GLN A 212 10.28 -11.96 31.32
N LYS A 213 10.80 -11.28 30.29
CA LYS A 213 11.35 -9.92 30.44
C LYS A 213 10.30 -8.91 30.89
N LYS A 214 9.06 -9.01 30.38
CA LYS A 214 7.94 -8.16 30.82
C LYS A 214 7.58 -8.40 32.29
N LEU A 215 7.59 -9.65 32.74
CA LEU A 215 7.31 -9.98 34.14
C LEU A 215 8.39 -9.40 35.07
N LEU A 216 9.67 -9.57 34.74
CA LEU A 216 10.79 -9.00 35.51
C LEU A 216 10.73 -7.47 35.59
N LEU A 217 10.34 -6.80 34.50
CA LEU A 217 10.14 -5.35 34.52
C LEU A 217 8.98 -4.93 35.43
N ALA A 218 7.88 -5.68 35.44
CA ALA A 218 6.76 -5.41 36.32
C ALA A 218 7.13 -5.60 37.80
N ASP A 219 7.89 -6.65 38.12
CA ASP A 219 8.37 -6.91 39.48
C ASP A 219 9.35 -5.83 39.96
N LEU A 220 10.26 -5.37 39.08
CA LEU A 220 11.14 -4.25 39.39
C LEU A 220 10.33 -2.97 39.65
N LEU A 221 9.35 -2.65 38.80
CA LEU A 221 8.51 -1.47 39.01
C LEU A 221 7.73 -1.52 40.33
N ASN A 222 7.28 -2.70 40.76
CA ASN A 222 6.62 -2.89 42.05
C ASN A 222 7.57 -2.80 43.26
N GLN A 223 8.87 -3.05 43.09
CA GLN A 223 9.86 -2.87 44.16
C GLN A 223 10.24 -1.40 44.38
N TYR A 224 10.06 -0.55 43.36
CA TYR A 224 10.42 0.87 43.40
C TYR A 224 9.19 1.81 43.49
N ALA A 225 7.99 1.26 43.65
CA ALA A 225 6.74 1.99 43.89
C ALA A 225 6.33 1.89 45.36
#